data_AF-A0A1F8T6S6-F1
#
_entry.id   AF-A0A1F8T6S6-F1
#
_cell.length_a   1.000
_cell.length_b   1.000
_cell.length_c   1.000
_cell.angle_alpha   90.00
_cell.angle_beta   90.00
_cell.angle_gamma   90.00
#
_symmetry.space_group_name_H-M   'P 1'
#
loop_
_entity.id
_entity.type
_entity.pdbx_description
1 polymer ?
#
loop_
_entity_poly.entity_id
_entity_poly.type
_entity_poly.pdbx_seq_one_letter_code
_entity_poly.pdbx_strand_id
1 'polypeptide(L)'
;MSDVSRFLDWFVAATSAGLLMVIVISWLLSYRTPETGTLDSSKWFALPRWAQIVTGLITIVLFVYLGFRFWIPLPFSVPADGLKIIRLAGLAIFLLGALLVLWARWTLGRMYGVSTSSAVRLKAGHQLVQHGPYALVRHPMYLGI
;
A
#
# COMPACT_ATOMS: atom_id res chain seq x y z
N MET A 1 25.74 -16.30 -4.08
CA MET A 1 25.12 -15.07 -3.51
C MET A 1 26.07 -14.54 -2.46
N SER A 2 26.46 -13.26 -2.51
CA SER A 2 27.33 -12.65 -1.50
C SER A 2 26.57 -12.44 -0.19
N ASP A 3 27.24 -12.48 0.96
CA ASP A 3 26.60 -12.25 2.27
C ASP A 3 25.88 -10.89 2.33
N VAL A 4 26.43 -9.89 1.65
CA VAL A 4 25.83 -8.56 1.50
C VAL A 4 24.47 -8.62 0.80
N SER A 5 24.33 -9.41 -0.28
CA SER A 5 23.06 -9.53 -0.99
C SER A 5 21.97 -10.17 -0.12
N ARG A 6 22.33 -11.23 0.61
CA ARG A 6 21.41 -11.91 1.52
C ARG A 6 20.98 -10.98 2.66
N PHE A 7 21.90 -10.19 3.22
CA PHE A 7 21.57 -9.20 4.23
C PHE A 7 20.58 -8.15 3.71
N LEU A 8 20.81 -7.59 2.52
CA LEU A 8 19.92 -6.61 1.91
C LEU A 8 18.52 -7.18 1.67
N ASP A 9 18.42 -8.41 1.18
CA ASP A 9 17.13 -9.09 0.95
C ASP A 9 16.34 -9.23 2.27
N TRP A 10 17.01 -9.70 3.34
CA TRP A 10 16.39 -9.81 4.66
C TRP A 10 16.02 -8.45 5.27
N PHE A 11 16.85 -7.44 5.07
CA PHE A 11 16.58 -6.08 5.53
C PHE A 11 15.32 -5.52 4.86
N VAL A 12 15.22 -5.60 3.53
CA VAL A 12 14.04 -5.17 2.78
C VAL A 12 12.80 -5.96 3.21
N ALA A 13 12.91 -7.28 3.37
CA ALA A 13 11.82 -8.11 3.84
C ALA A 13 11.33 -7.71 5.23
N ALA A 14 12.26 -7.48 6.17
CA ALA A 14 11.94 -7.05 7.53
C ALA A 14 11.30 -5.66 7.56
N THR A 15 11.83 -4.69 6.82
CA THR A 15 11.24 -3.35 6.71
C THR A 15 9.85 -3.40 6.07
N SER A 16 9.66 -4.20 5.02
CA SER A 16 8.37 -4.38 4.37
C SER A 16 7.35 -5.00 5.32
N ALA A 17 7.73 -6.04 6.06
CA ALA A 17 6.90 -6.67 7.08
C ALA A 17 6.53 -5.68 8.20
N GLY A 18 7.50 -4.88 8.66
CA GLY A 18 7.27 -3.83 9.66
C GLY A 18 6.30 -2.76 9.15
N LEU A 19 6.46 -2.30 7.91
CA LEU A 19 5.57 -1.31 7.30
C LEU A 19 4.14 -1.88 7.14
N LEU A 20 4.01 -3.11 6.65
CA LEU A 20 2.73 -3.81 6.58
C LEU A 20 2.08 -3.93 7.95
N MET A 21 2.85 -4.33 8.97
CA MET A 21 2.36 -4.44 10.35
C MET A 21 1.86 -3.08 10.87
N VAL A 22 2.60 -2.00 10.66
CA VAL A 22 2.19 -0.64 11.04
C VAL A 22 0.90 -0.24 10.34
N ILE A 23 0.77 -0.50 9.03
CA ILE A 23 -0.43 -0.17 8.25
C ILE A 23 -1.63 -0.98 8.73
N VAL A 24 -1.47 -2.29 8.93
CA VAL A 24 -2.54 -3.20 9.38
C VAL A 24 -2.99 -2.84 10.79
N ILE A 25 -2.06 -2.67 11.75
CA ILE A 25 -2.40 -2.25 13.10
C ILE A 25 -3.09 -0.89 13.08
N SER A 26 -2.56 0.06 12.32
CA SER A 26 -3.15 1.38 12.15
C SER A 26 -4.55 1.35 11.55
N TRP A 27 -4.84 0.40 10.67
CA TRP A 27 -6.17 0.15 10.12
C TRP A 27 -7.09 -0.47 11.16
N LEU A 28 -6.66 -1.51 11.87
CA LEU A 28 -7.41 -2.13 12.96
C LEU A 28 -7.79 -1.11 14.05
N LEU A 29 -6.86 -0.24 14.41
CA LEU A 29 -7.09 0.84 15.37
C LEU A 29 -8.08 1.90 14.84
N SER A 30 -8.17 2.09 13.52
CA SER A 30 -9.13 3.03 12.92
C SER A 30 -10.59 2.63 13.17
N TYR A 31 -10.90 1.33 13.32
CA TYR A 31 -12.26 0.89 13.67
C TYR A 31 -12.76 1.38 15.03
N ARG A 32 -11.85 1.81 15.92
CA ARG A 32 -12.22 2.39 17.22
C ARG A 32 -12.69 3.83 17.12
N THR A 33 -12.50 4.50 15.98
CA THR A 33 -12.95 5.89 15.79
C THR A 33 -14.38 5.93 15.27
N PRO A 34 -15.31 6.61 15.99
CA PRO A 34 -16.72 6.66 15.61
C PRO A 34 -16.90 7.33 14.24
N GLU A 35 -17.92 6.89 13.51
CA GLU A 35 -18.26 7.36 12.16
C GLU A 35 -19.62 8.08 12.21
N THR A 36 -19.77 9.16 11.44
CA THR A 36 -20.95 10.06 11.49
C THR A 36 -21.84 9.99 10.26
N GLY A 37 -21.54 9.10 9.31
CA GLY A 37 -22.38 8.87 8.13
C GLY A 37 -21.64 8.15 7.01
N THR A 38 -22.41 7.55 6.11
CA THR A 38 -21.93 6.97 4.85
C THR A 38 -22.29 7.91 3.71
N LEU A 39 -21.29 8.38 2.95
CA LEU A 39 -21.54 9.04 1.68
C LEU A 39 -21.76 7.98 0.59
N ASP A 40 -22.84 8.20 -0.17
CA ASP A 40 -23.32 7.50 -1.38
C ASP A 40 -22.79 6.08 -1.63
N SER A 41 -23.66 5.08 -1.51
CA SER A 41 -23.29 3.69 -1.76
C SER A 41 -23.31 3.40 -3.26
N SER A 42 -22.15 3.07 -3.83
CA SER A 42 -22.06 2.68 -5.23
C SER A 42 -22.92 1.44 -5.52
N LYS A 43 -23.78 1.54 -6.55
CA LYS A 43 -24.57 0.41 -7.08
C LYS A 43 -23.71 -0.72 -7.65
N TRP A 44 -22.43 -0.47 -7.95
CA TRP A 44 -21.49 -1.46 -8.47
C TRP A 44 -21.21 -2.61 -7.50
N PHE A 45 -21.48 -2.42 -6.21
CA PHE A 45 -21.33 -3.44 -5.16
C PHE A 45 -22.69 -3.92 -4.61
N ALA A 46 -23.71 -4.03 -5.47
CA ALA A 46 -25.03 -4.52 -5.08
C ALA A 46 -25.09 -6.05 -4.81
N LEU A 47 -24.04 -6.79 -5.15
CA LEU A 47 -23.95 -8.24 -4.90
C LEU A 47 -23.90 -8.56 -3.39
N PRO A 48 -24.36 -9.74 -2.95
CA PRO A 48 -24.16 -10.16 -1.56
C PRO A 48 -22.65 -10.29 -1.26
N ARG A 49 -22.25 -9.99 -0.02
CA ARG A 49 -20.82 -9.86 0.37
C ARG A 49 -19.97 -11.08 0.01
N TRP A 50 -20.51 -12.28 0.17
CA TRP A 50 -19.81 -13.52 -0.18
C TRP A 50 -19.48 -13.60 -1.68
N ALA A 51 -20.40 -13.16 -2.54
CA ALA A 51 -20.20 -13.18 -3.99
C ALA A 51 -19.13 -12.17 -4.42
N GLN A 52 -19.07 -11.01 -3.76
CA GLN A 52 -17.99 -10.03 -3.97
C GLN A 52 -16.62 -10.61 -3.58
N ILE A 53 -16.54 -11.28 -2.43
CA ILE A 53 -15.30 -11.93 -1.97
C ILE A 53 -14.86 -13.01 -2.95
N VAL A 54 -15.77 -13.90 -3.36
CA VAL A 54 -15.47 -14.97 -4.32
C VAL A 54 -15.03 -14.40 -5.66
N THR A 55 -15.74 -13.41 -6.19
CA THR A 55 -15.38 -12.75 -7.46
C THR A 55 -14.02 -12.07 -7.37
N GLY A 56 -13.73 -11.41 -6.25
CA GLY A 56 -12.42 -10.79 -5.98
C GLY A 56 -11.30 -11.84 -5.96
N LEU A 57 -11.48 -12.95 -5.26
CA LEU A 57 -10.50 -14.04 -5.21
C LEU A 57 -10.28 -14.66 -6.60
N ILE A 58 -11.36 -14.94 -7.35
CA ILE A 58 -11.26 -15.45 -8.73
C ILE A 58 -10.48 -14.46 -9.60
N THR A 59 -10.77 -13.17 -9.49
CA THR A 59 -10.08 -12.12 -10.25
C THR A 59 -8.59 -12.07 -9.92
N ILE A 60 -8.23 -12.17 -8.63
CA ILE A 60 -6.83 -12.19 -8.19
C ILE A 60 -6.12 -13.44 -8.74
N VAL A 61 -6.72 -14.62 -8.60
CA VAL A 61 -6.14 -15.88 -9.09
C VAL A 61 -5.97 -15.83 -10.61
N LEU A 62 -6.99 -15.37 -11.33
CA LEU A 62 -6.95 -15.22 -12.77
C LEU A 62 -5.88 -14.21 -13.20
N PHE A 63 -5.79 -13.06 -12.53
CA PHE A 63 -4.76 -12.05 -12.80
C PHE A 63 -3.35 -12.60 -12.61
N VAL A 64 -3.09 -13.31 -11.50
CA VAL A 64 -1.80 -13.95 -11.24
C VAL A 64 -1.50 -15.02 -12.28
N TYR A 65 -2.48 -15.86 -12.63
CA TYR A 65 -2.34 -16.90 -13.64
C TYR A 65 -2.00 -16.32 -15.02
N LEU A 66 -2.77 -15.33 -15.48
CA LEU A 66 -2.55 -14.67 -16.76
C LEU A 66 -1.20 -13.93 -16.76
N GLY A 67 -0.88 -13.23 -15.68
CA GLY A 67 0.40 -12.54 -15.52
C GLY A 67 1.58 -13.49 -15.63
N PHE A 68 1.52 -14.66 -15.00
CA PHE A 68 2.54 -15.70 -15.14
C PHE A 68 2.58 -16.30 -16.56
N ARG A 69 1.42 -16.61 -17.13
CA ARG A 69 1.29 -17.29 -18.43
C ARG A 69 1.74 -16.42 -19.61
N PHE A 70 1.53 -15.12 -19.50
CA PHE A 70 1.87 -14.11 -20.50
C PHE A 70 3.08 -13.26 -20.08
N TRP A 71 3.82 -13.67 -19.05
CA TRP A 71 5.05 -12.99 -18.66
C TRP A 71 6.09 -13.11 -19.76
N ILE A 72 6.55 -11.97 -20.28
CA ILE A 72 7.66 -11.91 -21.23
C ILE A 72 8.87 -11.42 -20.44
N PRO A 73 9.90 -12.25 -20.22
CA PRO A 73 11.09 -11.80 -19.51
C PRO A 73 11.75 -10.67 -20.31
N LEU A 74 12.12 -9.59 -19.63
CA LEU A 74 12.84 -8.50 -20.28
C LEU A 74 14.22 -8.99 -20.74
N PRO A 75 14.61 -8.77 -22.01
CA PRO A 75 15.88 -9.25 -22.56
C PRO A 75 17.07 -8.36 -22.17
N PHE A 76 17.12 -7.89 -20.91
CA PHE A 76 18.20 -7.04 -20.42
C PHE A 76 19.21 -7.85 -19.60
N SER A 77 20.44 -7.97 -20.12
CA SER A 77 21.59 -8.46 -19.36
C SER A 77 22.32 -7.28 -18.73
N VAL A 78 22.11 -7.06 -17.43
CA VAL A 78 22.79 -5.98 -16.69
C VAL A 78 24.14 -6.47 -16.19
N PRO A 79 25.26 -5.76 -16.44
CA PRO A 79 26.55 -6.08 -15.86
C PRO A 79 26.51 -6.09 -14.32
N ALA A 80 27.38 -6.87 -13.68
CA ALA A 80 27.37 -7.04 -12.22
C ALA A 80 27.45 -5.73 -11.44
N ASP A 81 28.21 -4.74 -11.93
CA ASP A 81 28.32 -3.43 -11.28
C ASP A 81 27.06 -2.57 -11.50
N GLY A 82 26.44 -2.67 -12.68
CA GLY A 82 25.13 -2.05 -12.93
C GLY A 82 24.06 -2.61 -11.99
N LEU A 83 24.07 -3.92 -11.75
CA LEU A 83 23.13 -4.56 -10.82
C LEU A 83 23.30 -4.05 -9.37
N LYS A 84 24.53 -3.80 -8.92
CA LYS A 84 24.77 -3.21 -7.59
C LYS A 84 24.18 -1.81 -7.49
N ILE A 85 24.40 -0.97 -8.50
CA ILE A 85 23.87 0.41 -8.54
C ILE A 85 22.34 0.39 -8.53
N ILE A 86 21.72 -0.45 -9.37
CA ILE A 86 20.26 -0.58 -9.43
C ILE A 86 19.69 -1.04 -8.08
N ARG A 87 20.34 -1.98 -7.40
CA ARG A 87 19.91 -2.45 -6.08
C ARG A 87 20.00 -1.35 -5.02
N LEU A 88 21.09 -0.60 -4.98
CA LEU A 88 21.27 0.52 -4.06
C LEU A 88 20.27 1.65 -4.33
N ALA A 89 20.05 2.00 -5.60
CA ALA A 89 19.06 2.99 -5.99
C ALA A 89 17.64 2.54 -5.63
N GLY A 90 17.29 1.29 -5.93
CA GLY A 90 16.00 0.70 -5.58
C GLY A 90 15.77 0.67 -4.07
N LEU A 91 16.79 0.35 -3.28
CA LEU A 91 16.73 0.41 -1.81
C LEU A 91 16.49 1.85 -1.33
N ALA A 92 17.20 2.83 -1.87
CA ALA A 92 17.02 4.23 -1.50
C ALA A 92 15.59 4.70 -1.82
N ILE A 93 15.09 4.40 -3.02
CA ILE A 93 13.71 4.72 -3.42
C ILE A 93 12.70 4.04 -2.49
N PHE A 94 12.89 2.75 -2.20
CA PHE A 94 12.05 2.00 -1.28
C PHE A 94 11.99 2.62 0.12
N LEU A 95 13.15 2.98 0.68
CA LEU A 95 13.21 3.60 2.01
C LEU A 95 12.58 5.00 2.04
N LEU A 96 12.76 5.79 0.99
CA LEU A 96 12.12 7.10 0.85
C LEU A 96 10.59 6.95 0.75
N GLY A 97 10.11 6.00 -0.05
CA GLY A 97 8.68 5.67 -0.16
C GLY A 97 8.10 5.22 1.18
N ALA A 98 8.77 4.28 1.86
CA ALA A 98 8.38 3.79 3.18
C ALA A 98 8.32 4.94 4.21
N LEU A 99 9.32 5.82 4.23
CA LEU A 99 9.34 6.99 5.10
C LEU A 99 8.17 7.93 4.79
N LEU A 100 7.89 8.19 3.51
CA LEU A 100 6.77 9.03 3.09
C LEU A 100 5.43 8.43 3.51
N VAL A 101 5.24 7.11 3.38
CA VAL A 101 4.05 6.39 3.84
C VAL A 101 3.88 6.53 5.34
N LEU A 102 4.95 6.33 6.13
CA LEU A 102 4.91 6.46 7.58
C LEU A 102 4.64 7.89 8.03
N TRP A 103 5.30 8.88 7.41
CA TRP A 103 5.08 10.30 7.68
C TRP A 103 3.62 10.69 7.38
N ALA A 104 3.12 10.32 6.21
CA ALA A 104 1.75 10.57 5.80
C ALA A 104 0.72 9.87 6.70
N ARG A 105 1.01 8.65 7.13
CA ARG A 105 0.15 7.92 8.06
C ARG A 105 0.11 8.58 9.42
N TRP A 106 1.26 9.02 9.92
CA TRP A 106 1.36 9.76 11.18
C TRP A 106 0.56 11.05 11.09
N THR A 107 0.75 11.85 10.04
CA THR A 107 0.09 13.15 9.88
C THR A 107 -1.43 13.02 9.77
N LEU A 108 -1.95 11.96 9.14
CA LEU A 108 -3.40 11.68 9.16
C LEU A 108 -3.94 11.30 10.54
N GLY A 109 -3.15 10.60 11.36
CA GLY A 109 -3.52 10.21 12.71
C GLY A 109 -4.89 9.52 12.77
N ARG A 110 -5.84 10.13 13.48
CA ARG A 110 -7.23 9.66 13.66
C ARG A 110 -8.12 9.86 12.43
N MET A 111 -7.73 10.72 11.49
CA MET A 111 -8.48 10.97 10.26
C MET A 111 -8.23 9.89 9.20
N TYR A 112 -7.28 8.98 9.43
CA TYR A 112 -7.05 7.83 8.55
C TYR A 112 -8.24 6.86 8.58
N GLY A 113 -8.86 6.66 7.42
CA GLY A 113 -9.89 5.66 7.19
C GLY A 113 -9.56 4.83 5.96
N VAL A 114 -9.63 3.51 6.08
CA VAL A 114 -9.53 2.61 4.93
C VAL A 114 -10.94 2.42 4.38
N SER A 115 -11.16 2.91 3.16
CA SER A 115 -12.44 2.75 2.46
C SER A 115 -12.51 1.35 1.85
N THR A 116 -12.63 0.32 2.69
CA THR A 116 -12.78 -1.08 2.26
C THR A 116 -14.22 -1.43 1.86
N SER A 117 -15.13 -0.45 1.88
CA SER A 117 -16.56 -0.64 1.64
C SER A 117 -17.03 0.21 0.47
N SER A 118 -18.14 -0.19 -0.14
CA SER A 118 -18.86 0.52 -1.21
C SER A 118 -19.39 1.91 -0.86
N ALA A 119 -19.13 2.39 0.36
CA ALA A 119 -19.51 3.70 0.85
C ALA A 119 -18.34 4.31 1.63
N VAL A 120 -18.06 5.59 1.37
CA VAL A 120 -17.03 6.33 2.11
C VAL A 120 -17.60 6.69 3.48
N ARG A 121 -16.98 6.17 4.53
CA ARG A 121 -17.39 6.43 5.91
C ARG A 121 -16.65 7.65 6.44
N LEU A 122 -17.40 8.70 6.78
CA LEU A 122 -16.83 9.89 7.39
C LEU A 122 -16.61 9.67 8.89
N LYS A 123 -15.37 9.85 9.35
CA LYS A 123 -15.04 9.85 10.78
C LYS A 123 -15.75 11.01 11.49
N ALA A 124 -16.17 10.81 12.73
CA ALA A 124 -16.78 11.86 13.54
C ALA A 124 -15.83 13.05 13.70
N GLY A 125 -16.29 14.25 13.37
CA GLY A 125 -15.45 15.45 13.37
C GLY A 125 -14.34 15.40 12.31
N HIS A 126 -14.62 14.84 11.12
CA HIS A 126 -13.66 14.75 10.03
C HIS A 126 -13.06 16.12 9.70
N GLN A 127 -11.74 16.20 9.69
CA GLN A 127 -11.01 17.43 9.34
C GLN A 127 -10.10 17.17 8.15
N LEU A 128 -10.03 18.15 7.26
CA LEU A 128 -9.10 18.11 6.13
C LEU A 128 -7.68 18.40 6.63
N VAL A 129 -6.80 17.41 6.52
CA VAL A 129 -5.38 17.53 6.86
C VAL A 129 -4.63 18.13 5.67
N GLN A 130 -4.06 19.32 5.85
CA GLN A 130 -3.31 20.04 4.80
C GLN A 130 -1.84 20.35 5.20
N HIS A 131 -1.35 19.76 6.28
CA HIS A 131 0.02 19.96 6.76
C HIS A 131 0.85 18.68 6.60
N GLY A 132 2.15 18.76 6.89
CA GLY A 132 3.08 17.65 6.67
C GLY A 132 3.18 17.29 5.17
N PRO A 133 3.17 16.01 4.79
CA PRO A 133 3.31 15.62 3.39
C PRO A 133 2.08 15.98 2.55
N TYR A 134 0.93 16.22 3.19
CA TYR A 134 -0.32 16.64 2.53
C TYR A 134 -0.28 18.08 2.01
N ALA A 135 0.70 18.88 2.46
CA ALA A 135 0.96 20.20 1.89
C ALA A 135 1.60 20.13 0.49
N LEU A 136 2.27 19.01 0.18
CA LEU A 136 3.02 18.81 -1.07
C LEU A 136 2.19 18.04 -2.11
N VAL A 137 1.51 16.98 -1.69
CA VAL A 137 0.72 16.11 -2.58
C VAL A 137 -0.54 15.65 -1.87
N ARG A 138 -1.64 15.47 -2.61
CA ARG A 138 -2.95 15.07 -2.04
C ARG A 138 -2.98 13.63 -1.52
N HIS A 139 -2.18 12.74 -2.12
CA HIS A 139 -2.14 11.32 -1.77
C HIS A 139 -0.70 10.83 -1.52
N PRO A 140 -0.02 11.32 -0.47
CA PRO A 140 1.39 11.02 -0.22
C PRO A 140 1.63 9.54 0.09
N MET A 141 0.68 8.84 0.73
CA MET A 141 0.79 7.39 0.92
C MET A 141 0.76 6.63 -0.41
N TYR A 142 0.02 7.10 -1.42
CA TYR A 142 0.00 6.44 -2.74
C TYR A 142 1.26 6.74 -3.53
N LEU A 143 1.87 7.91 -3.34
CA LEU A 143 3.14 8.25 -3.95
C LEU A 143 4.30 7.41 -3.36
N GLY A 144 4.19 7.02 -2.09
CA GLY A 144 5.24 6.25 -1.40
C GLY A 144 5.11 4.73 -1.49
N ILE A 145 3.98 4.20 -2.00
CA ILE A 145 3.77 2.77 -2.28
C ILE A 145 4.23 2.47 -3.70
#